data_AF-A0A4Y7QHF6-F1
#
_entry.id   AF-A0A4Y7QHF6-F1
#
_cell.length_a   1.000
_cell.length_b   1.000
_cell.length_c   1.000
_cell.angle_alpha   90.00
_cell.angle_beta   90.00
_cell.angle_gamma   90.00
#
_symmetry.space_group_name_H-M   'P 1'
#
loop_
_entity.id
_entity.type
_entity.pdbx_description
1 polymer ?
#
loop_
_entity_poly.entity_id
_entity_poly.type
_entity_poly.pdbx_seq_one_letter_code
_entity_poly.pdbx_strand_id
1 'polypeptide(L)'
;MELVSRYTNILIPRLRRAPIQPLNDTFTYLVMEHIDGESLANRWDSLPQGTRNEVIDTLRDYISQLRQIPSSHPGPIGPSPRRCYGPMFGGDRGQGPFADYEELSGYYDMVLSCAAKRIPQLKDSRKFDGSVPLVFTHNNLSMDHMILGKDNRIWIVGWNLAGCYPRWFESVSMLWSAEEKWIPGWEEWKDIVTKVAGDPTEHSQWMHRIRATLKTLRRSVSDEWDDTEIVRRFDECPGFPESAEEGGYDCVVKICDDMVVKSISNVDGEIPHSQFLAMKLVSTYTNILIPRLRRAPIAPLDDDFTYFVMGHIDGESLAKRWDSLSEETRKDVINTLRDYVSQLRQIPTSHPGPVGPSPRSCCGPMFGGRRRQGPFADYEELSHYYNTMLGCATKHIPQLEDSKKFDDSAPLVFCHNNLSTDHILLDKDNRVWIVGWNFAGFYPQWFEAVSMLHSAEEKCIRGHDIWKDIVTEVVGDPMEHAEWMHDIRPTLFLYKYDGKDKHTSHRK
;
A
#
# COMPACT_ATOMS: atom_id res chain seq x y z
N MET A 1 -21.60 26.08 5.07
CA MET A 1 -22.25 27.29 5.63
C MET A 1 -23.72 27.06 5.94
N GLU A 2 -24.56 26.67 4.97
CA GLU A 2 -25.99 26.37 5.23
C GLU A 2 -26.20 25.31 6.32
N LEU A 3 -25.43 24.23 6.27
CA LEU A 3 -25.45 23.18 7.30
C LEU A 3 -25.17 23.74 8.70
N VAL A 4 -24.14 24.58 8.82
CA VAL A 4 -23.77 25.21 10.10
C VAL A 4 -24.90 26.11 10.58
N SER A 5 -25.41 27.01 9.73
CA SER A 5 -26.54 27.89 10.08
C SER A 5 -27.83 27.14 10.45
N ARG A 6 -28.00 25.90 9.99
CA ARG A 6 -29.18 25.09 10.28
C ARG A 6 -29.09 24.36 11.61
N TYR A 7 -27.90 23.89 11.97
CA TYR A 7 -27.69 22.99 13.11
C TYR A 7 -27.04 23.67 14.32
N THR A 8 -26.52 24.89 14.17
CA THR A 8 -25.77 25.59 15.21
C THR A 8 -26.18 27.06 15.31
N ASN A 9 -25.80 27.68 16.42
CA ASN A 9 -25.88 29.13 16.63
C ASN A 9 -24.52 29.81 16.40
N ILE A 10 -23.61 29.15 15.67
CA ILE A 10 -22.29 29.70 15.34
C ILE A 10 -22.49 30.89 14.42
N LEU A 11 -21.87 32.02 14.77
CA LEU A 11 -21.91 33.20 13.93
C LEU A 11 -21.03 32.99 12.70
N ILE A 12 -21.66 32.97 11.54
CA ILE A 12 -21.01 32.88 10.23
C ILE A 12 -21.58 33.96 9.31
N PRO A 13 -20.80 34.49 8.36
CA PRO A 13 -21.33 35.41 7.36
C PRO A 13 -22.51 34.80 6.60
N ARG A 14 -23.59 35.55 6.45
CA ARG A 14 -24.72 35.08 5.62
C ARG A 14 -24.37 35.13 4.15
N LEU A 15 -24.58 34.04 3.43
CA LEU A 15 -24.55 34.05 1.96
C LEU A 15 -25.69 34.93 1.44
N ARG A 16 -25.37 35.91 0.60
CA ARG A 16 -26.34 36.87 0.05
C ARG A 16 -26.88 36.43 -1.31
N ARG A 17 -26.20 35.49 -1.96
CA ARG A 17 -26.61 34.86 -3.23
C ARG A 17 -25.96 33.48 -3.37
N ALA A 18 -26.47 32.69 -4.31
CA ALA A 18 -25.85 31.43 -4.70
C ALA A 18 -24.40 31.67 -5.18
N PRO A 19 -23.50 30.68 -5.00
CA PRO A 19 -22.13 30.75 -5.52
C PRO A 19 -22.12 31.04 -7.02
N ILE A 20 -21.17 31.87 -7.48
CA ILE A 20 -21.05 32.27 -8.88
C ILE A 20 -19.75 31.70 -9.44
N GLN A 21 -19.87 30.98 -10.55
CA GLN A 21 -18.72 30.52 -11.32
C GLN A 21 -18.81 31.10 -12.74
N PRO A 22 -18.04 32.16 -13.07
CA PRO A 22 -17.98 32.69 -14.42
C PRO A 22 -17.50 31.63 -15.43
N LEU A 23 -18.01 31.66 -16.65
CA LEU A 23 -17.78 30.65 -17.70
C LEU A 23 -16.30 30.38 -18.04
N ASN A 24 -15.40 31.31 -17.73
CA ASN A 24 -13.97 31.22 -18.04
C ASN A 24 -13.09 31.35 -16.78
N ASP A 25 -13.65 31.07 -15.61
CA ASP A 25 -12.92 31.19 -14.35
C ASP A 25 -12.84 29.86 -13.62
N THR A 26 -11.64 29.54 -13.14
CA THR A 26 -11.39 28.37 -12.31
C THR A 26 -11.94 28.56 -10.89
N PHE A 27 -12.26 29.80 -10.49
CA PHE A 27 -12.72 30.12 -9.15
C PHE A 27 -14.25 30.21 -9.05
N THR A 28 -14.76 29.73 -7.92
CA THR A 28 -16.14 29.98 -7.48
C THR A 28 -16.14 31.13 -6.48
N TYR A 29 -16.93 32.15 -6.76
CA TYR A 29 -17.06 33.34 -5.93
C TYR A 29 -18.26 33.21 -4.99
N LEU A 30 -18.01 33.46 -3.70
CA LEU A 30 -19.05 33.59 -2.69
C LEU A 30 -19.27 35.07 -2.39
N VAL A 31 -20.53 35.51 -2.44
CA VAL A 31 -20.90 36.83 -1.92
C VAL A 31 -21.65 36.63 -0.62
N MET A 32 -21.00 37.09 0.43
CA MET A 32 -21.45 36.97 1.79
C MET A 32 -21.45 38.32 2.47
N GLU A 33 -22.12 38.39 3.61
CA GLU A 33 -22.11 39.53 4.50
C GLU A 33 -20.67 39.90 4.92
N HIS A 34 -20.35 41.19 4.87
CA HIS A 34 -19.13 41.72 5.46
C HIS A 34 -19.32 41.86 6.97
N ILE A 35 -18.41 41.27 7.75
CA ILE A 35 -18.39 41.40 9.20
C ILE A 35 -17.51 42.58 9.57
N ASP A 36 -18.10 43.61 10.18
CA ASP A 36 -17.38 44.80 10.65
C ASP A 36 -16.64 44.47 11.95
N GLY A 37 -15.32 44.27 11.83
CA GLY A 37 -14.44 43.82 12.89
C GLY A 37 -13.02 43.58 12.41
N GLU A 38 -12.19 43.02 13.28
CA GLU A 38 -10.80 42.66 12.98
C GLU A 38 -10.59 41.17 13.25
N SER A 39 -9.61 40.55 12.59
CA SER A 39 -9.25 39.17 12.88
C SER A 39 -8.70 39.05 14.30
N LEU A 40 -8.91 37.91 14.95
CA LEU A 40 -8.30 37.65 16.25
C LEU A 40 -6.78 37.74 16.16
N ALA A 41 -6.17 37.34 15.04
CA ALA A 41 -4.71 37.42 14.85
C ALA A 41 -4.18 38.84 15.03
N ASN A 42 -4.90 39.85 14.50
CA ASN A 42 -4.50 41.24 14.61
C ASN A 42 -4.78 41.85 16.00
N ARG A 43 -5.76 41.30 16.73
CA ARG A 43 -6.23 41.90 17.99
C ARG A 43 -5.77 41.18 19.24
N TRP A 44 -5.40 39.91 19.16
CA TRP A 44 -5.22 39.01 20.31
C TRP A 44 -4.36 39.63 21.41
N ASP A 45 -3.18 40.14 21.06
CA ASP A 45 -2.23 40.72 22.00
C ASP A 45 -2.76 41.98 22.71
N SER A 46 -3.67 42.72 22.07
CA SER A 46 -4.31 43.91 22.63
C SER A 46 -5.55 43.60 23.49
N LEU A 47 -6.08 42.37 23.44
CA LEU A 47 -7.31 42.02 24.15
C LEU A 47 -7.07 41.86 25.65
N PRO A 48 -7.95 42.42 26.50
CA PRO A 48 -7.95 42.12 27.93
C PRO A 48 -8.14 40.62 28.19
N GLN A 49 -7.55 40.11 29.28
CA GLN A 49 -7.62 38.69 29.64
C GLN A 49 -9.07 38.18 29.76
N GLY A 50 -10.00 39.00 30.27
CA GLY A 50 -11.42 38.65 30.37
C GLY A 50 -12.03 38.34 29.01
N THR A 51 -11.79 39.20 28.01
CA THR A 51 -12.26 38.99 26.63
C THR A 51 -11.61 37.77 25.98
N ARG A 52 -10.32 37.51 26.24
CA ARG A 52 -9.66 36.28 25.77
C ARG A 52 -10.32 35.02 26.35
N ASN A 53 -10.72 35.05 27.61
CA ASN A 53 -11.43 33.93 28.24
C ASN A 53 -12.81 33.72 27.61
N GLU A 54 -13.57 34.79 27.39
CA GLU A 54 -14.87 34.73 26.68
C GLU A 54 -14.72 34.17 25.26
N VAL A 55 -13.63 34.53 24.58
CA VAL A 55 -13.29 33.99 23.27
C VAL A 55 -13.05 32.48 23.35
N ILE A 56 -12.23 32.02 24.28
CA ILE A 56 -11.93 30.59 24.48
C ILE A 56 -13.20 29.80 24.79
N ASP A 57 -14.07 30.33 25.66
CA ASP A 57 -15.33 29.67 26.01
C ASP A 57 -16.29 29.59 24.81
N THR A 58 -16.37 30.66 24.01
CA THR A 58 -17.14 30.68 22.76
C THR A 58 -16.61 29.66 21.75
N LEU A 59 -15.28 29.55 21.59
CA LEU A 59 -14.68 28.57 20.68
C LEU A 59 -14.94 27.14 21.14
N ARG A 60 -14.89 26.87 22.44
CA ARG A 60 -15.22 25.56 23.00
C ARG A 60 -16.68 25.18 22.69
N ASP A 61 -17.60 26.13 22.88
CA ASP A 61 -19.01 25.94 22.55
C ASP A 61 -19.21 25.71 21.04
N TYR A 62 -18.58 26.52 20.18
CA TYR A 62 -18.66 26.36 18.74
C TYR A 62 -18.16 25.00 18.26
N ILE A 63 -17.00 24.54 18.75
CA ILE A 63 -16.47 23.21 18.41
C ILE A 63 -17.41 22.10 18.90
N SER A 64 -17.99 22.25 20.11
CA SER A 64 -18.99 21.32 20.61
C SER A 64 -20.20 21.23 19.67
N GLN A 65 -20.72 22.38 19.22
CA GLN A 65 -21.85 22.44 18.29
C GLN A 65 -21.51 21.82 16.93
N LEU A 66 -20.33 22.08 16.36
CA LEU A 66 -19.90 21.46 15.10
C LEU A 66 -19.89 19.94 15.20
N ARG A 67 -19.43 19.39 16.33
CA ARG A 67 -19.37 17.95 16.55
C ARG A 67 -20.74 17.26 16.61
N GLN A 68 -21.82 18.00 16.84
CA GLN A 68 -23.20 17.48 16.87
C GLN A 68 -23.88 17.50 15.50
N ILE A 69 -23.26 18.09 14.48
CA ILE A 69 -23.81 18.09 13.13
C ILE A 69 -23.76 16.65 12.57
N PRO A 70 -24.87 16.11 12.01
CA PRO A 70 -24.89 14.76 11.46
C PRO A 70 -23.79 14.54 10.41
N SER A 71 -23.10 13.41 10.55
CA SER A 71 -22.03 12.95 9.66
C SER A 71 -22.52 11.81 8.78
N SER A 72 -21.98 11.67 7.57
CA SER A 72 -22.37 10.62 6.62
C SER A 72 -21.17 9.80 6.17
N HIS A 73 -20.32 10.39 5.33
CA HIS A 73 -19.07 9.83 4.80
C HIS A 73 -17.90 10.75 5.13
N PRO A 74 -16.65 10.24 5.17
CA PRO A 74 -15.49 11.09 5.39
C PRO A 74 -15.25 12.05 4.23
N GLY A 75 -14.94 13.30 4.56
CA GLY A 75 -14.61 14.32 3.57
C GLY A 75 -15.60 15.48 3.49
N PRO A 76 -15.52 16.31 2.43
CA PRO A 76 -16.41 17.46 2.27
C PRO A 76 -17.88 17.04 2.12
N ILE A 77 -18.77 17.90 2.63
CA ILE A 77 -20.21 17.66 2.56
C ILE A 77 -20.70 17.61 1.11
N GLY A 78 -21.52 16.61 0.81
CA GLY A 78 -22.13 16.41 -0.50
C GLY A 78 -22.98 15.13 -0.55
N PRO A 79 -23.77 14.96 -1.62
CA PRO A 79 -24.61 13.77 -1.82
C PRO A 79 -23.80 12.48 -2.03
N SER A 80 -22.52 12.61 -2.39
CA SER A 80 -21.57 11.53 -2.58
C SER A 80 -20.22 11.90 -1.95
N PRO A 81 -19.36 10.91 -1.66
CA PRO A 81 -17.96 11.13 -1.29
C PRO A 81 -17.24 12.08 -2.25
N ARG A 82 -16.44 13.00 -1.70
CA ARG A 82 -15.68 14.00 -2.45
C ARG A 82 -14.22 14.01 -2.01
N ARG A 83 -13.36 14.60 -2.85
CA ARG A 83 -11.94 14.78 -2.53
C ARG A 83 -11.76 15.65 -1.28
N CYS A 84 -10.90 15.19 -0.38
CA CYS A 84 -10.51 15.91 0.82
C CYS A 84 -9.29 16.77 0.53
N TYR A 85 -9.28 18.04 0.95
CA TYR A 85 -8.22 19.00 0.68
C TYR A 85 -7.58 19.52 1.97
N GLY A 86 -6.42 20.17 1.84
CA GLY A 86 -5.76 20.87 2.92
C GLY A 86 -4.56 20.10 3.51
N PRO A 87 -3.95 20.63 4.59
CA PRO A 87 -2.68 20.12 5.12
C PRO A 87 -2.72 18.62 5.49
N MET A 88 -3.87 18.14 5.96
CA MET A 88 -4.08 16.73 6.33
C MET A 88 -4.03 15.77 5.14
N PHE A 89 -4.15 16.29 3.91
CA PHE A 89 -4.27 15.54 2.66
C PHE A 89 -3.24 15.96 1.60
N GLY A 90 -2.12 16.58 2.02
CA GLY A 90 -1.06 16.98 1.08
C GLY A 90 -1.35 18.28 0.31
N GLY A 91 -2.27 19.11 0.81
CA GLY A 91 -2.57 20.45 0.31
C GLY A 91 -3.62 20.47 -0.81
N ASP A 92 -3.37 21.28 -1.85
CA ASP A 92 -4.34 21.58 -2.91
C ASP A 92 -4.57 20.43 -3.89
N ARG A 93 -3.72 19.39 -3.87
CA ARG A 93 -3.91 18.20 -4.71
C ARG A 93 -5.15 17.41 -4.33
N GLY A 94 -5.51 17.45 -3.04
CA GLY A 94 -6.57 16.65 -2.45
C GLY A 94 -6.36 15.13 -2.55
N GLN A 95 -7.12 14.37 -1.77
CA GLN A 95 -7.05 12.90 -1.69
C GLN A 95 -8.44 12.31 -1.61
N GLY A 96 -8.56 11.00 -1.81
CA GLY A 96 -9.85 10.34 -1.96
C GLY A 96 -10.46 10.56 -3.35
N PRO A 97 -11.80 10.50 -3.50
CA PRO A 97 -12.80 10.41 -2.43
C PRO A 97 -12.69 9.12 -1.61
N PHE A 98 -13.19 9.14 -0.38
CA PHE A 98 -13.24 7.97 0.50
C PHE A 98 -14.70 7.59 0.74
N ALA A 99 -15.09 6.39 0.33
CA ALA A 99 -16.45 5.90 0.45
C ALA A 99 -16.88 5.78 1.92
N ASP A 100 -15.96 5.36 2.77
CA ASP A 100 -16.16 5.16 4.19
C ASP A 100 -14.87 5.40 4.99
N TYR A 101 -14.98 5.21 6.29
CA TYR A 101 -13.89 5.44 7.22
C TYR A 101 -12.78 4.39 7.13
N GLU A 102 -13.09 3.18 6.64
CA GLU A 102 -12.09 2.14 6.43
C GLU A 102 -11.17 2.53 5.28
N GLU A 103 -11.72 3.07 4.18
CA GLU A 103 -10.91 3.63 3.08
C GLU A 103 -10.03 4.81 3.52
N LEU A 104 -10.57 5.72 4.34
CA LEU A 104 -9.79 6.83 4.90
C LEU A 104 -8.64 6.31 5.77
N SER A 105 -8.90 5.31 6.62
CA SER A 105 -7.88 4.72 7.49
C SER A 105 -6.82 3.98 6.65
N GLY A 106 -7.26 3.21 5.66
CA GLY A 106 -6.39 2.50 4.71
C GLY A 106 -5.48 3.45 3.92
N TYR A 107 -5.98 4.63 3.54
CA TYR A 107 -5.15 5.67 2.95
C TYR A 107 -4.01 6.10 3.88
N TYR A 108 -4.31 6.41 5.14
CA TYR A 108 -3.28 6.85 6.09
C TYR A 108 -2.29 5.75 6.45
N ASP A 109 -2.75 4.51 6.60
CA ASP A 109 -1.89 3.33 6.80
C ASP A 109 -0.95 3.12 5.60
N MET A 110 -1.46 3.31 4.38
CA MET A 110 -0.67 3.25 3.17
C MET A 110 0.35 4.40 3.09
N VAL A 111 -0.01 5.63 3.51
CA VAL A 111 0.94 6.75 3.59
C VAL A 111 2.02 6.43 4.62
N LEU A 112 1.66 5.87 5.78
CA LEU A 112 2.60 5.44 6.81
C LEU A 112 3.55 4.36 6.30
N SER A 113 3.04 3.34 5.60
CA SER A 113 3.85 2.31 4.95
C SER A 113 4.83 2.93 3.93
N CYS A 114 4.36 3.86 3.11
CA CYS A 114 5.22 4.59 2.17
C CYS A 114 6.28 5.45 2.90
N ALA A 115 5.96 6.01 4.06
CA ALA A 115 6.92 6.75 4.88
C ALA A 115 7.94 5.82 5.54
N ALA A 116 7.53 4.65 6.05
CA ALA A 116 8.40 3.66 6.68
C ALA A 116 9.44 3.08 5.72
N LYS A 117 9.12 3.03 4.42
CA LYS A 117 10.08 2.71 3.35
C LYS A 117 11.24 3.71 3.23
N ARG A 118 11.06 4.95 3.69
CA ARG A 118 12.09 6.02 3.68
C ARG A 118 12.70 6.26 5.06
N ILE A 119 11.93 6.04 6.11
CA ILE A 119 12.29 6.32 7.51
C ILE A 119 12.04 5.04 8.31
N PRO A 120 13.05 4.15 8.43
CA PRO A 120 12.88 2.83 9.05
C PRO A 120 12.33 2.87 10.48
N GLN A 121 12.58 3.96 11.23
CA GLN A 121 12.04 4.15 12.59
C GLN A 121 10.51 4.24 12.63
N LEU A 122 9.84 4.40 11.49
CA LEU A 122 8.39 4.42 11.40
C LEU A 122 7.76 3.04 11.30
N LYS A 123 8.55 1.96 11.16
CA LYS A 123 8.06 0.58 11.01
C LYS A 123 7.08 0.18 12.12
N ASP A 124 7.43 0.51 13.37
CA ASP A 124 6.65 0.15 14.55
C ASP A 124 5.72 1.28 15.00
N SER A 125 5.48 2.28 14.14
CA SER A 125 4.55 3.34 14.46
C SER A 125 3.11 2.80 14.50
N ARG A 126 2.34 3.28 15.48
CA ARG A 126 0.91 3.00 15.57
C ARG A 126 0.23 3.36 14.24
N LYS A 127 -0.69 2.51 13.80
CA LYS A 127 -1.57 2.76 12.64
C LYS A 127 -2.47 3.97 12.88
N PHE A 128 -3.13 4.43 11.82
CA PHE A 128 -4.07 5.53 11.92
C PHE A 128 -5.20 5.22 12.92
N ASP A 129 -5.51 6.16 13.81
CA ASP A 129 -6.57 5.98 14.81
C ASP A 129 -7.95 6.29 14.20
N GLY A 130 -8.57 5.24 13.63
CA GLY A 130 -9.95 5.25 13.15
C GLY A 130 -11.02 4.93 14.21
N SER A 131 -10.65 4.82 15.49
CA SER A 131 -11.59 4.38 16.54
C SER A 131 -12.58 5.46 16.99
N VAL A 132 -12.29 6.73 16.71
CA VAL A 132 -13.15 7.86 17.08
C VAL A 132 -14.14 8.20 15.97
N PRO A 133 -15.40 8.58 16.27
CA PRO A 133 -16.39 8.86 15.24
C PRO A 133 -15.99 10.05 14.34
N LEU A 134 -16.42 10.00 13.08
CA LEU A 134 -16.38 11.16 12.18
C LEU A 134 -17.38 12.21 12.66
N VAL A 135 -16.89 13.43 12.81
CA VAL A 135 -17.68 14.60 13.21
C VAL A 135 -17.48 15.71 12.19
N PHE A 136 -18.40 16.67 12.12
CA PHE A 136 -18.17 17.84 11.29
C PHE A 136 -17.07 18.72 11.91
N THR A 137 -16.01 18.97 11.14
CA THR A 137 -14.88 19.82 11.49
C THR A 137 -14.74 20.93 10.46
N HIS A 138 -14.18 22.06 10.88
CA HIS A 138 -13.83 23.19 10.04
C HIS A 138 -12.45 23.03 9.40
N ASN A 139 -11.50 22.40 10.10
CA ASN A 139 -10.11 22.11 9.65
C ASN A 139 -9.29 23.33 9.20
N ASN A 140 -9.70 24.53 9.62
CA ASN A 140 -9.05 25.79 9.26
C ASN A 140 -9.36 26.88 10.31
N LEU A 141 -9.58 26.48 11.57
CA LEU A 141 -9.85 27.39 12.69
C LEU A 141 -8.55 28.04 13.18
N SER A 142 -7.99 28.95 12.40
CA SER A 142 -6.89 29.82 12.81
C SER A 142 -7.40 31.19 13.25
N MET A 143 -6.61 31.94 14.02
CA MET A 143 -7.00 33.28 14.47
C MET A 143 -7.31 34.25 13.31
N ASP A 144 -6.74 34.03 12.11
CA ASP A 144 -7.07 34.81 10.90
C ASP A 144 -8.49 34.56 10.38
N HIS A 145 -9.02 33.37 10.64
CA HIS A 145 -10.35 32.93 10.18
C HIS A 145 -11.43 33.18 11.24
N MET A 146 -11.10 33.97 12.26
CA MET A 146 -11.99 34.36 13.35
C MET A 146 -12.03 35.89 13.40
N ILE A 147 -13.18 36.49 13.13
CA ILE A 147 -13.36 37.94 13.16
C ILE A 147 -14.04 38.30 14.48
N LEU A 148 -13.39 39.17 15.27
CA LEU A 148 -14.01 39.79 16.43
C LEU A 148 -14.79 41.02 15.96
N GLY A 149 -16.12 40.90 15.96
CA GLY A 149 -17.01 41.99 15.59
C GLY A 149 -16.95 43.15 16.60
N LYS A 150 -17.39 44.34 16.18
CA LYS A 150 -17.50 45.51 17.08
C LYS A 150 -18.42 45.29 18.30
N ASP A 151 -19.25 44.27 18.23
CA ASP A 151 -20.13 43.80 19.31
C ASP A 151 -19.47 42.77 20.23
N ASN A 152 -18.14 42.58 20.12
CA ASN A 152 -17.34 41.59 20.82
C ASN A 152 -17.75 40.12 20.58
N ARG A 153 -18.50 39.84 19.50
CA ARG A 153 -18.84 38.46 19.12
C ARG A 153 -17.89 37.91 18.08
N ILE A 154 -17.66 36.60 18.12
CA ILE A 154 -16.72 35.92 17.22
C ILE A 154 -17.46 35.34 16.04
N TRP A 155 -17.04 35.74 14.85
CA TRP A 155 -17.55 35.23 13.59
C TRP A 155 -16.53 34.30 12.93
N ILE A 156 -16.97 33.13 12.49
CA ILE A 156 -16.12 32.11 11.87
C ILE A 156 -16.23 32.18 10.33
N VAL A 157 -15.09 32.31 9.66
CA VAL A 157 -14.95 32.35 8.20
C VAL A 157 -13.99 31.25 7.72
N GLY A 158 -13.84 31.06 6.40
CA GLY A 158 -12.84 30.10 5.88
C GLY A 158 -13.27 28.63 5.88
N TRP A 159 -14.55 28.36 5.58
CA TRP A 159 -15.17 27.03 5.58
C TRP A 159 -14.77 26.10 4.42
N ASN A 160 -13.75 26.44 3.61
CA ASN A 160 -13.40 25.70 2.40
C ASN A 160 -12.77 24.32 2.67
N LEU A 161 -12.23 24.08 3.86
CA LEU A 161 -11.66 22.78 4.28
C LEU A 161 -12.59 21.97 5.20
N ALA A 162 -13.81 22.48 5.43
CA ALA A 162 -14.76 21.87 6.35
C ALA A 162 -15.35 20.56 5.79
N GLY A 163 -15.64 19.61 6.67
CA GLY A 163 -16.19 18.31 6.29
C GLY A 163 -16.28 17.36 7.48
N CYS A 164 -16.56 16.09 7.20
CA CYS A 164 -16.69 15.05 8.21
C CYS A 164 -15.36 14.30 8.38
N TYR A 165 -14.72 14.45 9.55
CA TYR A 165 -13.38 13.92 9.82
C TYR A 165 -13.25 13.46 11.28
N PRO A 166 -12.21 12.69 11.65
CA PRO A 166 -11.94 12.36 13.04
C PRO A 166 -11.84 13.63 13.89
N ARG A 167 -12.42 13.64 15.09
CA ARG A 167 -12.50 14.85 15.94
C ARG A 167 -11.16 15.53 16.25
N TRP A 168 -10.05 14.79 16.18
CA TRP A 168 -8.70 15.27 16.42
C TRP A 168 -8.10 16.03 15.21
N PHE A 169 -8.70 15.92 14.01
CA PHE A 169 -8.28 16.71 12.84
C PHE A 169 -8.38 18.21 13.12
N GLU A 170 -9.43 18.64 13.83
CA GLU A 170 -9.60 20.06 14.17
C GLU A 170 -8.41 20.55 15.00
N SER A 171 -8.08 19.88 16.11
CA SER A 171 -6.99 20.30 17.00
C SER A 171 -5.62 20.26 16.31
N VAL A 172 -5.34 19.23 15.50
CA VAL A 172 -4.10 19.16 14.71
C VAL A 172 -4.04 20.29 13.67
N SER A 173 -5.14 20.58 12.97
CA SER A 173 -5.20 21.66 11.98
C SER A 173 -4.99 23.05 12.60
N MET A 174 -5.59 23.31 13.77
CA MET A 174 -5.42 24.56 14.51
C MET A 174 -3.96 24.76 14.95
N LEU A 175 -3.30 23.67 15.36
CA LEU A 175 -1.88 23.68 15.75
C LEU A 175 -0.98 23.91 14.54
N TRP A 176 -1.17 23.17 13.45
CA TRP A 176 -0.35 23.31 12.24
C TRP A 176 -0.49 24.67 11.58
N SER A 177 -1.70 25.24 11.55
CA SER A 177 -1.89 26.58 10.98
C SER A 177 -1.11 27.64 11.76
N ALA A 178 -0.94 27.49 13.07
CA ALA A 178 -0.19 28.46 13.87
C ALA A 178 1.33 28.23 13.78
N GLU A 179 1.78 26.97 13.64
CA GLU A 179 3.19 26.63 13.35
C GLU A 179 3.65 27.23 12.02
N GLU A 180 2.86 27.07 10.95
CA GLU A 180 3.23 27.54 9.61
C GLU A 180 3.27 29.07 9.51
N LYS A 181 2.42 29.78 10.27
CA LYS A 181 2.22 31.23 10.16
C LYS A 181 3.03 32.05 11.17
N TRP A 182 3.77 31.41 12.10
CA TRP A 182 4.53 32.08 13.16
C TRP A 182 3.71 33.16 13.89
N ILE A 183 2.48 32.81 14.27
CA ILE A 183 1.57 33.76 14.92
C ILE A 183 2.16 34.15 16.31
N PRO A 184 2.23 35.45 16.64
CA PRO A 184 2.55 35.90 18.00
C PRO A 184 1.66 35.22 19.04
N GLY A 185 2.22 34.82 20.19
CA GLY A 185 1.47 34.08 21.22
C GLY A 185 1.26 32.59 20.93
N TRP A 186 2.08 31.98 20.05
CA TRP A 186 2.07 30.54 19.74
C TRP A 186 1.95 29.61 20.96
N GLU A 187 2.70 29.86 22.04
CA GLU A 187 2.62 29.03 23.25
C GLU A 187 1.25 29.13 23.93
N GLU A 188 0.64 30.33 23.99
CA GLU A 188 -0.72 30.51 24.49
C GLU A 188 -1.74 29.81 23.57
N TRP A 189 -1.52 29.83 22.26
CA TRP A 189 -2.40 29.17 21.31
C TRP A 189 -2.43 27.64 21.48
N LYS A 190 -1.30 26.99 21.76
CA LYS A 190 -1.28 25.54 22.06
C LYS A 190 -2.18 25.19 23.24
N ASP A 191 -2.11 26.00 24.29
CA ASP A 191 -2.95 25.83 25.48
C ASP A 191 -4.43 26.03 25.14
N ILE A 192 -4.74 27.00 24.27
CA ILE A 192 -6.11 27.26 23.80
C ILE A 192 -6.62 26.06 22.99
N VAL A 193 -5.86 25.57 22.02
CA VAL A 193 -6.23 24.39 21.20
C VAL A 193 -6.56 23.21 22.10
N THR A 194 -5.72 22.93 23.10
CA THR A 194 -5.96 21.86 24.07
C THR A 194 -7.27 22.05 24.83
N LYS A 195 -7.58 23.29 25.25
CA LYS A 195 -8.80 23.64 26.01
C LYS A 195 -10.09 23.60 25.19
N VAL A 196 -10.04 23.85 23.87
CA VAL A 196 -11.25 24.01 23.03
C VAL A 196 -11.48 22.83 22.08
N ALA A 197 -10.41 22.22 21.56
CA ALA A 197 -10.48 21.16 20.57
C ALA A 197 -9.98 19.80 21.11
N GLY A 198 -9.28 19.79 22.25
CA GLY A 198 -8.64 18.62 22.84
C GLY A 198 -7.16 18.52 22.47
N ASP A 199 -6.39 17.76 23.25
CA ASP A 199 -4.93 17.64 23.11
C ASP A 199 -4.53 17.05 21.74
N PRO A 200 -3.84 17.82 20.87
CA PRO A 200 -3.39 17.35 19.57
C PRO A 200 -2.03 16.63 19.61
N THR A 201 -1.35 16.54 20.75
CA THR A 201 0.09 16.25 20.81
C THR A 201 0.48 14.94 20.12
N GLU A 202 -0.14 13.81 20.51
CA GLU A 202 0.15 12.49 19.92
C GLU A 202 -0.17 12.48 18.41
N HIS A 203 -1.36 12.95 18.04
CA HIS A 203 -1.83 12.96 16.65
C HIS A 203 -1.00 13.89 15.76
N SER A 204 -0.58 15.06 16.27
CA SER A 204 0.27 15.99 15.54
C SER A 204 1.66 15.42 15.31
N GLN A 205 2.26 14.78 16.32
CA GLN A 205 3.54 14.08 16.17
C GLN A 205 3.43 12.96 15.13
N TRP A 206 2.36 12.18 15.18
CA TRP A 206 2.10 11.12 14.21
C TRP A 206 1.97 11.68 12.79
N MET A 207 1.15 12.72 12.60
CA MET A 207 0.98 13.39 11.31
C MET A 207 2.28 14.03 10.80
N HIS A 208 3.12 14.57 11.70
CA HIS A 208 4.41 15.15 11.34
C HIS A 208 5.36 14.11 10.75
N ARG A 209 5.35 12.87 11.26
CA ARG A 209 6.17 11.75 10.74
C ARG A 209 5.85 11.43 9.28
N ILE A 210 4.59 11.57 8.88
CA ILE A 210 4.14 11.26 7.52
C ILE A 210 3.99 12.48 6.61
N ARG A 211 4.17 13.70 7.13
CA ARG A 211 3.93 14.98 6.42
C ARG A 211 4.69 15.11 5.11
N ALA A 212 5.96 14.68 5.07
CA ALA A 212 6.76 14.70 3.85
C ALA A 212 6.20 13.73 2.78
N THR A 213 5.74 12.56 3.20
CA THR A 213 5.11 11.58 2.32
C THR A 213 3.75 12.09 1.83
N LEU A 214 2.92 12.68 2.70
CA LEU A 214 1.66 13.34 2.29
C LEU A 214 1.89 14.40 1.22
N LYS A 215 2.91 15.26 1.38
CA LYS A 215 3.27 16.30 0.39
C LYS A 215 3.88 15.74 -0.89
N THR A 216 4.53 14.59 -0.85
CA THR A 216 5.22 14.03 -2.03
C THR A 216 4.45 12.96 -2.75
N LEU A 217 3.36 12.44 -2.16
CA LEU A 217 2.47 11.48 -2.80
C LEU A 217 1.91 12.14 -4.07
N ARG A 218 2.39 11.67 -5.23
CA ARG A 218 1.87 12.11 -6.52
C ARG A 218 0.63 11.31 -6.84
N ARG A 219 -0.40 12.03 -7.23
CA ARG A 219 -1.58 11.44 -7.84
C ARG A 219 -1.17 10.93 -9.22
N SER A 220 -1.64 9.75 -9.57
CA SER A 220 -1.52 9.28 -10.95
C SER A 220 -2.67 9.85 -11.76
N VAL A 221 -2.46 10.13 -13.05
CA VAL A 221 -3.56 10.44 -13.97
C VAL A 221 -4.56 9.27 -14.04
N SER A 222 -4.10 8.04 -13.78
CA SER A 222 -4.96 6.86 -13.69
C SER A 222 -5.97 6.89 -12.53
N ASP A 223 -5.74 7.72 -11.51
CA ASP A 223 -6.69 7.89 -10.41
C ASP A 223 -7.95 8.65 -10.86
N GLU A 224 -8.01 9.21 -12.08
CA GLU A 224 -9.25 9.74 -12.69
C GLU A 224 -10.00 8.69 -13.53
N TRP A 225 -9.36 7.57 -13.87
CA TRP A 225 -9.86 6.61 -14.84
C TRP A 225 -10.73 5.56 -14.15
N ASP A 226 -11.89 5.30 -14.76
CA ASP A 226 -12.68 4.11 -14.43
C ASP A 226 -12.00 2.86 -14.97
N ASP A 227 -12.56 1.70 -14.63
CA ASP A 227 -11.98 0.41 -15.01
C ASP A 227 -12.00 0.18 -16.53
N THR A 228 -12.96 0.79 -17.25
CA THR A 228 -13.06 0.69 -18.72
C THR A 228 -11.91 1.44 -19.38
N GLU A 229 -11.61 2.65 -18.92
CA GLU A 229 -10.48 3.43 -19.43
C GLU A 229 -9.15 2.76 -19.08
N ILE A 230 -9.00 2.13 -17.91
CA ILE A 230 -7.78 1.38 -17.56
C ILE A 230 -7.54 0.22 -18.54
N VAL A 231 -8.56 -0.59 -18.80
CA VAL A 231 -8.46 -1.72 -19.75
C VAL A 231 -8.19 -1.22 -21.16
N ARG A 232 -8.90 -0.17 -21.62
CA ARG A 232 -8.62 0.46 -22.92
C ARG A 232 -7.17 0.91 -23.06
N ARG A 233 -6.59 1.52 -22.00
CA ARG A 233 -5.18 1.93 -21.99
C ARG A 233 -4.22 0.74 -22.01
N PHE A 234 -4.58 -0.36 -21.34
CA PHE A 234 -3.80 -1.58 -21.42
C PHE A 234 -3.76 -2.10 -22.87
N ASP A 235 -4.89 -2.12 -23.57
CA ASP A 235 -4.98 -2.63 -24.95
C ASP A 235 -4.26 -1.72 -25.97
N GLU A 236 -4.23 -0.41 -25.74
CA GLU A 236 -3.64 0.57 -26.68
C GLU A 236 -2.15 0.83 -26.46
N CYS A 237 -1.67 0.70 -25.22
CA CYS A 237 -0.27 0.98 -24.91
C CYS A 237 0.62 -0.21 -25.26
N PRO A 238 1.87 0.04 -25.70
CA PRO A 238 2.78 -1.05 -26.04
C PRO A 238 3.14 -1.86 -24.79
N GLY A 239 3.29 -3.18 -24.98
CA GLY A 239 3.84 -4.09 -23.98
C GLY A 239 5.17 -3.57 -23.42
N PHE A 240 5.38 -3.76 -22.12
CA PHE A 240 6.53 -3.24 -21.40
C PHE A 240 7.79 -4.03 -21.75
N PRO A 241 8.73 -3.49 -22.54
CA PRO A 241 9.88 -4.24 -23.06
C PRO A 241 10.82 -4.78 -21.98
N GLU A 242 10.75 -4.21 -20.78
CA GLU A 242 11.53 -4.60 -19.62
C GLU A 242 10.84 -5.67 -18.75
N SER A 243 9.65 -6.15 -19.13
CA SER A 243 8.97 -7.22 -18.41
C SER A 243 9.79 -8.52 -18.44
N ALA A 244 10.02 -9.11 -17.26
CA ALA A 244 10.69 -10.39 -17.07
C ALA A 244 9.72 -11.59 -16.98
N GLU A 245 8.43 -11.36 -17.21
CA GLU A 245 7.37 -12.36 -17.02
C GLU A 245 7.29 -13.35 -18.18
N GLU A 246 6.99 -14.62 -17.87
CA GLU A 246 6.88 -15.70 -18.86
C GLU A 246 5.72 -15.54 -19.87
N GLY A 247 4.83 -14.55 -19.66
CA GLY A 247 3.74 -14.21 -20.58
C GLY A 247 4.16 -13.32 -21.76
N GLY A 248 5.43 -12.90 -21.81
CA GLY A 248 5.93 -11.94 -22.79
C GLY A 248 5.68 -10.48 -22.40
N TYR A 249 6.15 -9.55 -23.23
CA TYR A 249 6.07 -8.11 -22.96
C TYR A 249 4.62 -7.57 -22.93
N ASP A 250 3.66 -8.28 -23.52
CA ASP A 250 2.26 -7.84 -23.61
C ASP A 250 1.46 -8.08 -22.31
N CYS A 251 1.97 -8.87 -21.36
CA CYS A 251 1.25 -9.13 -20.10
C CYS A 251 1.42 -8.03 -19.05
N VAL A 252 2.36 -7.10 -19.25
CA VAL A 252 2.58 -5.92 -18.40
C VAL A 252 2.69 -4.71 -19.30
N VAL A 253 1.85 -3.70 -19.09
CA VAL A 253 1.77 -2.51 -19.93
C VAL A 253 1.90 -1.25 -19.08
N LYS A 254 2.75 -0.31 -19.49
CA LYS A 254 2.85 1.01 -18.87
C LYS A 254 1.75 1.92 -19.43
N ILE A 255 0.70 2.14 -18.65
CA ILE A 255 -0.49 2.91 -19.08
C ILE A 255 -0.35 4.43 -18.88
N CYS A 256 0.58 4.86 -18.03
CA CYS A 256 1.02 6.25 -17.89
C CYS A 256 2.38 6.33 -17.16
N ASP A 257 2.93 7.54 -16.99
CA ASP A 257 4.27 7.79 -16.45
C ASP A 257 4.61 7.01 -15.17
N ASP A 258 3.64 6.89 -14.26
CA ASP A 258 3.81 6.33 -12.93
C ASP A 258 3.06 5.01 -12.68
N MET A 259 2.50 4.39 -13.73
CA MET A 259 1.64 3.21 -13.59
C MET A 259 1.89 2.11 -14.62
N VAL A 260 1.82 0.87 -14.14
CA VAL A 260 1.78 -0.33 -14.96
C VAL A 260 0.52 -1.15 -14.65
N VAL A 261 0.03 -1.86 -15.65
CA VAL A 261 -1.07 -2.82 -15.53
C VAL A 261 -0.56 -4.18 -15.95
N LYS A 262 -0.80 -5.20 -15.12
CA LYS A 262 -0.50 -6.60 -15.45
C LYS A 262 -1.79 -7.37 -15.70
N SER A 263 -1.90 -8.12 -16.80
CA SER A 263 -3.00 -9.05 -17.05
C SER A 263 -2.64 -10.46 -16.55
N ILE A 264 -3.56 -11.14 -15.86
CA ILE A 264 -3.42 -12.55 -15.46
C ILE A 264 -4.65 -13.31 -15.94
N SER A 265 -4.42 -14.46 -16.59
CA SER A 265 -5.48 -15.33 -17.11
C SER A 265 -6.34 -15.93 -16.00
N ASN A 266 -7.66 -15.91 -16.19
CA ASN A 266 -8.69 -16.45 -15.32
C ASN A 266 -8.99 -17.93 -15.59
N VAL A 267 -8.27 -18.58 -16.51
CA VAL A 267 -8.49 -19.98 -16.92
C VAL A 267 -8.53 -20.94 -15.71
N ASP A 268 -7.84 -20.59 -14.63
CA ASP A 268 -7.75 -21.41 -13.43
C ASP A 268 -8.81 -21.09 -12.37
N GLY A 269 -9.67 -20.08 -12.60
CA GLY A 269 -10.78 -19.72 -11.72
C GLY A 269 -10.40 -19.17 -10.34
N GLU A 270 -9.11 -19.02 -10.04
CA GLU A 270 -8.62 -18.53 -8.74
C GLU A 270 -8.68 -17.00 -8.65
N ILE A 271 -9.84 -16.45 -8.30
CA ILE A 271 -10.04 -15.01 -8.08
C ILE A 271 -10.35 -14.73 -6.59
N PRO A 272 -9.67 -13.78 -5.91
CA PRO A 272 -8.52 -13.02 -6.40
C PRO A 272 -7.28 -13.91 -6.56
N HIS A 273 -6.47 -13.58 -7.55
CA HIS A 273 -5.23 -14.30 -7.89
C HIS A 273 -4.23 -14.33 -6.74
N SER A 274 -3.52 -15.44 -6.59
CA SER A 274 -2.53 -15.65 -5.52
C SER A 274 -1.43 -14.57 -5.50
N GLN A 275 -1.00 -14.08 -6.67
CA GLN A 275 -0.02 -13.00 -6.78
C GLN A 275 -0.48 -11.73 -6.05
N PHE A 276 -1.74 -11.34 -6.21
CA PHE A 276 -2.28 -10.15 -5.55
C PHE A 276 -2.39 -10.34 -4.03
N LEU A 277 -2.82 -11.53 -3.60
CA LEU A 277 -2.86 -11.87 -2.18
C LEU A 277 -1.46 -11.90 -1.57
N ALA A 278 -0.47 -12.44 -2.28
CA ALA A 278 0.94 -12.43 -1.88
C ALA A 278 1.46 -10.99 -1.73
N MET A 279 1.25 -10.12 -2.70
CA MET A 279 1.66 -8.71 -2.62
C MET A 279 0.97 -7.98 -1.47
N LYS A 280 -0.34 -8.22 -1.24
CA LYS A 280 -1.06 -7.68 -0.08
C LYS A 280 -0.42 -8.15 1.24
N LEU A 281 -0.14 -9.44 1.36
CA LEU A 281 0.47 -10.04 2.54
C LEU A 281 1.85 -9.43 2.81
N VAL A 282 2.71 -9.38 1.80
CA VAL A 282 4.06 -8.78 1.89
C VAL A 282 3.98 -7.31 2.30
N SER A 283 3.08 -6.52 1.68
CA SER A 283 2.91 -5.10 2.04
C SER A 283 2.38 -4.88 3.45
N THR A 284 1.70 -5.88 4.03
CA THR A 284 1.10 -5.82 5.36
C THR A 284 2.12 -6.18 6.44
N TYR A 285 2.93 -7.20 6.21
CA TYR A 285 3.81 -7.78 7.22
C TYR A 285 5.28 -7.37 7.09
N THR A 286 5.67 -6.71 5.99
CA THR A 286 7.08 -6.38 5.71
C THR A 286 7.24 -4.94 5.23
N ASN A 287 8.48 -4.47 5.24
CA ASN A 287 8.88 -3.21 4.61
C ASN A 287 9.54 -3.42 3.24
N ILE A 288 9.39 -4.60 2.66
CA ILE A 288 9.98 -4.91 1.35
C ILE A 288 9.41 -3.94 0.32
N LEU A 289 10.30 -3.37 -0.49
CA LEU A 289 9.90 -2.50 -1.58
C LEU A 289 9.31 -3.35 -2.70
N ILE A 290 7.98 -3.36 -2.81
CA ILE A 290 7.23 -3.95 -3.92
C ILE A 290 6.44 -2.88 -4.67
N PRO A 291 6.08 -3.08 -5.95
CA PRO A 291 5.15 -2.22 -6.65
C PRO A 291 3.87 -2.03 -5.85
N ARG A 292 3.46 -0.78 -5.68
CA ARG A 292 2.26 -0.46 -4.90
C ARG A 292 1.02 -0.86 -5.69
N LEU A 293 0.22 -1.78 -5.14
CA LEU A 293 -1.15 -2.03 -5.60
C LEU A 293 -1.96 -0.74 -5.43
N ARG A 294 -2.56 -0.21 -6.52
CA ARG A 294 -3.32 1.05 -6.47
C ARG A 294 -4.81 0.84 -6.24
N ARG A 295 -5.39 -0.25 -6.74
CA ARG A 295 -6.82 -0.56 -6.61
C ARG A 295 -7.07 -2.07 -6.55
N ALA A 296 -8.33 -2.44 -6.35
CA ALA A 296 -8.79 -3.81 -6.50
C ALA A 296 -8.52 -4.30 -7.95
N PRO A 297 -8.29 -5.61 -8.15
CA PRO A 297 -8.12 -6.17 -9.47
C PRO A 297 -9.38 -5.97 -10.32
N ILE A 298 -9.20 -5.63 -11.60
CA ILE A 298 -10.30 -5.42 -12.54
C ILE A 298 -10.54 -6.74 -13.26
N ALA A 299 -11.76 -7.27 -13.19
CA ALA A 299 -12.15 -8.51 -13.86
C ALA A 299 -13.43 -8.26 -14.68
N PRO A 300 -13.31 -7.85 -15.96
CA PRO A 300 -14.47 -7.65 -16.82
C PRO A 300 -15.26 -8.96 -17.02
N LEU A 301 -16.58 -8.88 -17.12
CA LEU A 301 -17.45 -10.08 -17.20
C LEU A 301 -17.23 -10.92 -18.46
N ASP A 302 -16.88 -10.27 -19.57
CA ASP A 302 -16.70 -10.91 -20.88
C ASP A 302 -15.20 -11.09 -21.22
N ASP A 303 -14.35 -11.17 -20.20
CA ASP A 303 -12.90 -11.26 -20.36
C ASP A 303 -12.31 -12.41 -19.54
N ASP A 304 -11.42 -13.17 -20.18
CA ASP A 304 -10.68 -14.27 -19.57
C ASP A 304 -9.47 -13.76 -18.75
N PHE A 305 -9.34 -12.45 -18.53
CA PHE A 305 -8.24 -11.86 -17.77
C PHE A 305 -8.69 -11.02 -16.57
N THR A 306 -7.83 -10.98 -15.56
CA THR A 306 -7.88 -10.02 -14.46
C THR A 306 -6.69 -9.07 -14.56
N TYR A 307 -6.93 -7.77 -14.40
CA TYR A 307 -5.93 -6.72 -14.53
C TYR A 307 -5.51 -6.13 -13.17
N PHE A 308 -4.21 -6.06 -12.93
CA PHE A 308 -3.59 -5.54 -11.71
C PHE A 308 -2.95 -4.19 -11.96
N VAL A 309 -3.50 -3.15 -11.35
CA VAL A 309 -3.03 -1.78 -11.48
C VAL A 309 -1.99 -1.48 -10.39
N MET A 310 -0.74 -1.24 -10.79
CA MET A 310 0.41 -1.12 -9.91
C MET A 310 1.25 0.11 -10.22
N GLY A 311 1.92 0.68 -9.22
CA GLY A 311 2.89 1.75 -9.43
C GLY A 311 4.06 1.28 -10.32
N HIS A 312 4.39 2.06 -11.34
CA HIS A 312 5.59 1.87 -12.16
C HIS A 312 6.84 2.17 -11.31
N ILE A 313 7.83 1.28 -11.38
CA ILE A 313 9.13 1.48 -10.75
C ILE A 313 10.08 2.00 -11.83
N ASP A 314 10.51 3.24 -11.67
CA ASP A 314 11.51 3.87 -12.54
C ASP A 314 12.91 3.35 -12.17
N GLY A 315 13.29 2.23 -12.79
CA GLY A 315 14.51 1.50 -12.49
C GLY A 315 14.81 0.42 -13.51
N GLU A 316 15.97 -0.21 -13.36
CA GLU A 316 16.44 -1.27 -14.23
C GLU A 316 16.63 -2.56 -13.43
N SER A 317 16.53 -3.72 -14.09
CA SER A 317 16.78 -5.00 -13.43
C SER A 317 18.22 -5.10 -12.94
N LEU A 318 18.43 -5.83 -11.85
CA LEU A 318 19.74 -6.12 -11.30
C LEU A 318 20.61 -6.81 -12.35
N ALA A 319 20.02 -7.68 -13.19
CA ALA A 319 20.71 -8.33 -14.30
C ALA A 319 21.38 -7.32 -15.25
N LYS A 320 20.69 -6.23 -15.60
CA LYS A 320 21.23 -5.17 -16.47
C LYS A 320 22.28 -4.31 -15.77
N ARG A 321 22.07 -4.04 -14.47
CA ARG A 321 22.90 -3.08 -13.74
C ARG A 321 24.12 -3.67 -13.05
N TRP A 322 24.15 -4.97 -12.78
CA TRP A 322 25.14 -5.60 -11.89
C TRP A 322 26.59 -5.19 -12.18
N ASP A 323 27.00 -5.26 -13.45
CA ASP A 323 28.36 -4.96 -13.89
C ASP A 323 28.76 -3.48 -13.71
N SER A 324 27.77 -2.58 -13.67
CA SER A 324 27.97 -1.13 -13.49
C SER A 324 28.03 -0.69 -12.02
N LEU A 325 27.63 -1.55 -11.08
CA LEU A 325 27.56 -1.20 -9.66
C LEU A 325 28.95 -1.21 -9.02
N SER A 326 29.18 -0.29 -8.08
CA SER A 326 30.35 -0.34 -7.20
C SER A 326 30.26 -1.56 -6.27
N GLU A 327 31.40 -2.00 -5.74
CA GLU A 327 31.44 -3.10 -4.76
C GLU A 327 30.62 -2.79 -3.51
N GLU A 328 30.65 -1.54 -3.04
CA GLU A 328 29.83 -1.07 -1.91
C GLU A 328 28.33 -1.23 -2.21
N THR A 329 27.86 -0.77 -3.37
CA THR A 329 26.45 -0.90 -3.74
C THR A 329 26.06 -2.36 -3.95
N ARG A 330 26.92 -3.21 -4.52
CA ARG A 330 26.64 -4.66 -4.63
C ARG A 330 26.45 -5.29 -3.25
N LYS A 331 27.31 -4.94 -2.28
CA LYS A 331 27.21 -5.41 -0.90
C LYS A 331 25.92 -4.92 -0.24
N ASP A 332 25.52 -3.67 -0.47
CA ASP A 332 24.25 -3.13 0.04
C ASP A 332 23.04 -3.85 -0.53
N VAL A 333 23.06 -4.18 -1.83
CA VAL A 333 22.01 -4.99 -2.47
C VAL A 333 21.93 -6.38 -1.81
N ILE A 334 23.05 -7.08 -1.63
CA ILE A 334 23.10 -8.41 -1.00
C ILE A 334 22.56 -8.34 0.44
N ASN A 335 22.99 -7.35 1.23
CA ASN A 335 22.50 -7.14 2.59
C ASN A 335 21.00 -6.87 2.62
N THR A 336 20.49 -6.08 1.66
CA THR A 336 19.07 -5.79 1.53
C THR A 336 18.27 -7.04 1.18
N LEU A 337 18.76 -7.87 0.26
CA LEU A 337 18.12 -9.15 -0.09
C LEU A 337 18.08 -10.11 1.10
N ARG A 338 19.15 -10.19 1.90
CA ARG A 338 19.19 -10.99 3.13
C ARG A 338 18.14 -10.53 4.13
N ASP A 339 18.04 -9.22 4.34
CA ASP A 339 17.01 -8.63 5.20
C ASP A 339 15.60 -8.93 4.67
N TYR A 340 15.37 -8.81 3.36
CA TYR A 340 14.09 -9.11 2.73
C TYR A 340 13.69 -10.58 2.91
N VAL A 341 14.58 -11.53 2.64
CA VAL A 341 14.32 -12.95 2.87
C VAL A 341 14.04 -13.23 4.35
N SER A 342 14.76 -12.60 5.27
CA SER A 342 14.49 -12.70 6.70
C SER A 342 13.08 -12.21 7.06
N GLN A 343 12.66 -11.06 6.49
CA GLN A 343 11.31 -10.53 6.69
C GLN A 343 10.23 -11.44 6.11
N LEU A 344 10.42 -12.03 4.91
CA LEU A 344 9.46 -12.98 4.32
C LEU A 344 9.28 -14.20 5.23
N ARG A 345 10.36 -14.72 5.81
CA ARG A 345 10.32 -15.88 6.72
C ARG A 345 9.55 -15.61 8.02
N GLN A 346 9.33 -14.35 8.39
CA GLN A 346 8.58 -13.96 9.60
C GLN A 346 7.08 -13.76 9.36
N ILE A 347 6.62 -13.82 8.11
CA ILE A 347 5.20 -13.71 7.80
C ILE A 347 4.46 -14.92 8.41
N PRO A 348 3.36 -14.73 9.15
CA PRO A 348 2.62 -15.83 9.77
C PRO A 348 2.20 -16.90 8.76
N THR A 349 2.56 -18.15 9.05
CA THR A 349 2.35 -19.31 8.18
C THR A 349 0.87 -19.63 7.95
N SER A 350 0.54 -20.11 6.75
CA SER A 350 -0.77 -20.67 6.36
C SER A 350 -0.61 -22.10 5.83
N HIS A 351 -1.58 -22.60 5.06
CA HIS A 351 -1.48 -23.88 4.34
C HIS A 351 -0.33 -23.85 3.30
N PRO A 352 0.27 -25.00 2.96
CA PRO A 352 1.29 -25.05 1.91
C PRO A 352 0.75 -24.60 0.56
N GLY A 353 1.61 -23.95 -0.21
CA GLY A 353 1.27 -23.50 -1.56
C GLY A 353 0.94 -22.01 -1.66
N PRO A 354 0.34 -21.59 -2.79
CA PRO A 354 0.02 -20.20 -3.06
C PRO A 354 -0.98 -19.63 -2.06
N VAL A 355 -0.89 -18.31 -1.79
CA VAL A 355 -1.78 -17.63 -0.86
C VAL A 355 -3.23 -17.68 -1.34
N GLY A 356 -4.14 -18.04 -0.44
CA GLY A 356 -5.57 -18.13 -0.69
C GLY A 356 -6.38 -18.32 0.59
N PRO A 357 -7.72 -18.17 0.52
CA PRO A 357 -8.61 -18.49 1.64
C PRO A 357 -8.68 -20.01 1.93
N SER A 358 -8.24 -20.83 1.00
CA SER A 358 -8.13 -22.29 1.07
C SER A 358 -6.88 -22.74 0.31
N PRO A 359 -6.40 -23.97 0.52
CA PRO A 359 -5.33 -24.55 -0.29
C PRO A 359 -5.57 -24.40 -1.79
N ARG A 360 -4.51 -24.04 -2.53
CA ARG A 360 -4.51 -23.76 -3.97
C ARG A 360 -3.48 -24.62 -4.69
N SER A 361 -3.65 -24.78 -6.00
CA SER A 361 -2.73 -25.61 -6.78
C SER A 361 -1.40 -24.90 -6.99
N CYS A 362 -0.30 -25.59 -6.72
CA CYS A 362 1.05 -25.11 -6.95
C CYS A 362 1.44 -25.22 -8.43
N CYS A 363 2.23 -24.26 -8.92
CA CYS A 363 2.88 -24.29 -10.23
C CYS A 363 4.25 -23.63 -10.13
N GLY A 364 5.01 -23.66 -11.22
CA GLY A 364 6.37 -23.12 -11.32
C GLY A 364 7.45 -24.19 -11.30
N PRO A 365 8.73 -23.78 -11.32
CA PRO A 365 9.87 -24.70 -11.44
C PRO A 365 9.89 -25.85 -10.43
N MET A 366 9.48 -25.57 -9.19
CA MET A 366 9.44 -26.57 -8.10
C MET A 366 8.35 -27.63 -8.28
N PHE A 367 7.45 -27.47 -9.26
CA PHE A 367 6.27 -28.31 -9.48
C PHE A 367 6.11 -28.80 -10.93
N GLY A 368 7.17 -28.72 -11.74
CA GLY A 368 7.11 -29.17 -13.15
C GLY A 368 6.56 -28.10 -14.11
N GLY A 369 6.84 -26.83 -13.83
CA GLY A 369 6.51 -25.70 -14.69
C GLY A 369 5.04 -25.32 -14.64
N ARG A 370 4.38 -25.22 -15.80
CA ARG A 370 2.97 -24.78 -15.89
C ARG A 370 1.96 -25.84 -15.45
N ARG A 371 2.41 -27.06 -15.14
CA ARG A 371 1.53 -28.09 -14.59
C ARG A 371 1.15 -27.72 -13.16
N ARG A 372 -0.15 -27.80 -12.89
CA ARG A 372 -0.70 -27.59 -11.55
C ARG A 372 -0.63 -28.87 -10.75
N GLN A 373 -0.08 -28.77 -9.54
CA GLN A 373 0.04 -29.86 -8.57
C GLN A 373 -0.66 -29.49 -7.27
N GLY A 374 -1.20 -30.49 -6.57
CA GLY A 374 -2.09 -30.25 -5.43
C GLY A 374 -3.53 -29.90 -5.89
N PRO A 375 -4.29 -29.09 -5.14
CA PRO A 375 -3.89 -28.38 -3.91
C PRO A 375 -3.49 -29.34 -2.79
N PHE A 376 -2.64 -28.88 -1.87
CA PHE A 376 -2.18 -29.67 -0.72
C PHE A 376 -2.86 -29.17 0.55
N ALA A 377 -3.62 -30.03 1.23
CA ALA A 377 -4.37 -29.64 2.42
C ALA A 377 -3.45 -29.23 3.59
N ASP A 378 -2.31 -29.91 3.71
CA ASP A 378 -1.32 -29.72 4.75
C ASP A 378 0.09 -30.10 4.27
N TYR A 379 1.08 -29.85 5.13
CA TYR A 379 2.47 -30.10 4.81
C TYR A 379 2.76 -31.59 4.59
N GLU A 380 2.06 -32.49 5.29
CA GLU A 380 2.22 -33.93 5.12
C GLU A 380 1.81 -34.38 3.71
N GLU A 381 0.77 -33.77 3.13
CA GLU A 381 0.37 -34.03 1.74
C GLU A 381 1.41 -33.53 0.73
N LEU A 382 2.00 -32.35 0.96
CA LEU A 382 3.10 -31.84 0.14
C LEU A 382 4.33 -32.78 0.21
N SER A 383 4.70 -33.24 1.40
CA SER A 383 5.78 -34.21 1.59
C SER A 383 5.50 -35.53 0.89
N HIS A 384 4.26 -36.01 0.97
CA HIS A 384 3.84 -37.24 0.32
C HIS A 384 3.94 -37.13 -1.21
N TYR A 385 3.54 -35.99 -1.78
CA TYR A 385 3.70 -35.70 -3.21
C TYR A 385 5.16 -35.86 -3.63
N TYR A 386 6.08 -35.14 -2.99
CA TYR A 386 7.49 -35.19 -3.36
C TYR A 386 8.12 -36.58 -3.18
N ASN A 387 7.77 -37.31 -2.11
CA ASN A 387 8.21 -38.68 -1.92
C ASN A 387 7.63 -39.65 -2.98
N THR A 388 6.43 -39.39 -3.48
CA THR A 388 5.85 -40.14 -4.61
C THR A 388 6.61 -39.86 -5.90
N MET A 389 6.98 -38.61 -6.15
CA MET A 389 7.79 -38.22 -7.31
C MET A 389 9.18 -38.85 -7.26
N LEU A 390 9.83 -38.84 -6.10
CA LEU A 390 11.08 -39.57 -5.86
C LEU A 390 10.92 -41.06 -6.19
N GLY A 391 9.90 -41.73 -5.64
CA GLY A 391 9.63 -43.15 -5.94
C GLY A 391 9.33 -43.44 -7.41
N CYS A 392 8.80 -42.46 -8.16
CA CYS A 392 8.68 -42.56 -9.62
C CYS A 392 10.03 -42.38 -10.32
N ALA A 393 10.89 -41.50 -9.81
CA ALA A 393 12.21 -41.24 -10.37
C ALA A 393 13.12 -42.47 -10.23
N THR A 394 13.08 -43.13 -9.08
CA THR A 394 13.84 -44.36 -8.80
C THR A 394 13.58 -45.49 -9.79
N LYS A 395 12.39 -45.55 -10.41
CA LYS A 395 12.07 -46.54 -11.45
C LYS A 395 12.88 -46.36 -12.73
N HIS A 396 13.31 -45.13 -13.01
CA HIS A 396 14.08 -44.76 -14.20
C HIS A 396 15.55 -44.46 -13.88
N ILE A 397 15.85 -44.11 -12.62
CA ILE A 397 17.18 -43.77 -12.12
C ILE A 397 17.42 -44.58 -10.82
N PRO A 398 17.87 -45.85 -10.92
CA PRO A 398 18.04 -46.73 -9.76
C PRO A 398 19.02 -46.20 -8.70
N GLN A 399 19.92 -45.28 -9.07
CA GLN A 399 20.84 -44.62 -8.14
C GLN A 399 20.11 -43.79 -7.06
N LEU A 400 18.83 -43.47 -7.28
CA LEU A 400 18.00 -42.74 -6.32
C LEU A 400 17.31 -43.65 -5.28
N GLU A 401 17.57 -44.96 -5.26
CA GLU A 401 16.97 -45.87 -4.25
C GLU A 401 17.36 -45.49 -2.82
N ASP A 402 18.60 -45.02 -2.62
CA ASP A 402 19.13 -44.61 -1.32
C ASP A 402 19.02 -43.09 -1.06
N SER A 403 18.36 -42.34 -1.95
CA SER A 403 18.17 -40.90 -1.77
C SER A 403 17.36 -40.60 -0.51
N LYS A 404 17.72 -39.51 0.18
CA LYS A 404 16.93 -39.00 1.30
C LYS A 404 15.50 -38.69 0.84
N LYS A 405 14.54 -38.95 1.72
CA LYS A 405 13.16 -38.50 1.54
C LYS A 405 13.09 -36.97 1.61
N PHE A 406 11.99 -36.42 1.11
CA PHE A 406 11.68 -35.00 1.22
C PHE A 406 11.78 -34.53 2.68
N ASP A 407 12.53 -33.46 2.93
CA ASP A 407 12.71 -32.87 4.25
C ASP A 407 11.57 -31.90 4.58
N ASP A 408 10.74 -32.33 5.53
CA ASP A 408 9.63 -31.57 6.11
C ASP A 408 9.82 -31.27 7.61
N SER A 409 11.06 -31.36 8.11
CA SER A 409 11.38 -31.18 9.52
C SER A 409 11.29 -29.73 10.01
N ALA A 410 11.46 -28.76 9.10
CA ALA A 410 11.40 -27.33 9.36
C ALA A 410 10.04 -26.74 8.93
N PRO A 411 9.50 -25.74 9.67
CA PRO A 411 8.20 -25.15 9.35
C PRO A 411 8.19 -24.47 7.98
N LEU A 412 7.00 -24.42 7.37
CA LEU A 412 6.78 -23.64 6.15
C LEU A 412 6.97 -22.15 6.43
N VAL A 413 7.67 -21.50 5.51
CA VAL A 413 7.91 -20.05 5.51
C VAL A 413 7.37 -19.44 4.23
N PHE A 414 7.14 -18.13 4.23
CA PHE A 414 6.73 -17.46 3.00
C PHE A 414 7.94 -17.30 2.07
N CYS A 415 7.82 -17.82 0.85
CA CYS A 415 8.82 -17.77 -0.22
C CYS A 415 8.28 -16.96 -1.40
N HIS A 416 9.17 -16.24 -2.08
CA HIS A 416 8.94 -15.60 -3.37
C HIS A 416 8.97 -16.64 -4.51
N ASN A 417 9.88 -17.62 -4.45
CA ASN A 417 10.05 -18.72 -5.43
C ASN A 417 10.35 -18.30 -6.88
N ASN A 418 10.67 -17.04 -7.09
CA ASN A 418 11.02 -16.47 -8.40
C ASN A 418 12.03 -15.31 -8.28
N LEU A 419 12.82 -15.31 -7.20
CA LEU A 419 13.68 -14.19 -6.82
C LEU A 419 14.97 -14.21 -7.66
N SER A 420 14.87 -13.78 -8.92
CA SER A 420 15.99 -13.73 -9.86
C SER A 420 16.49 -12.30 -10.08
N THR A 421 17.68 -12.14 -10.68
CA THR A 421 18.24 -10.83 -11.04
C THR A 421 17.35 -10.01 -11.98
N ASP A 422 16.41 -10.63 -12.69
CA ASP A 422 15.43 -9.93 -13.54
C ASP A 422 14.21 -9.43 -12.76
N HIS A 423 13.89 -10.07 -11.63
CA HIS A 423 12.79 -9.72 -10.74
C HIS A 423 13.22 -8.80 -9.58
N ILE A 424 14.50 -8.43 -9.55
CA ILE A 424 15.06 -7.44 -8.64
C ILE A 424 15.33 -6.17 -9.46
N LEU A 425 14.66 -5.07 -9.12
CA LEU A 425 14.85 -3.78 -9.79
C LEU A 425 15.63 -2.83 -8.88
N LEU A 426 16.55 -2.06 -9.46
CA LEU A 426 17.22 -0.94 -8.81
C LEU A 426 16.66 0.35 -9.36
N ASP A 427 16.07 1.17 -8.49
CA ASP A 427 15.64 2.51 -8.88
C ASP A 427 16.84 3.48 -9.00
N LYS A 428 16.58 4.72 -9.41
CA LYS A 428 17.59 5.77 -9.55
C LYS A 428 18.42 6.05 -8.27
N ASP A 429 17.89 5.70 -7.10
CA ASP A 429 18.55 5.86 -5.81
C ASP A 429 19.21 4.53 -5.34
N ASN A 430 19.33 3.55 -6.25
CA ASN A 430 19.80 2.17 -6.03
C ASN A 430 19.00 1.39 -4.97
N ARG A 431 17.73 1.75 -4.72
CA ARG A 431 16.89 0.98 -3.81
C ARG A 431 16.42 -0.30 -4.48
N VAL A 432 16.40 -1.39 -3.72
CA VAL A 432 16.08 -2.75 -4.18
C VAL A 432 14.58 -2.96 -4.15
N TRP A 433 13.93 -3.11 -5.30
CA TRP A 433 12.51 -3.44 -5.44
C TRP A 433 12.31 -4.88 -5.93
N ILE A 434 11.33 -5.58 -5.39
CA ILE A 434 11.01 -6.97 -5.73
C ILE A 434 9.68 -7.04 -6.51
N VAL A 435 9.73 -7.65 -7.70
CA VAL A 435 8.58 -7.92 -8.57
C VAL A 435 8.48 -9.44 -8.85
N GLY A 436 7.46 -9.92 -9.59
CA GLY A 436 7.39 -11.34 -9.97
C GLY A 436 6.84 -12.29 -8.90
N TRP A 437 5.81 -11.87 -8.16
CA TRP A 437 5.21 -12.61 -7.04
C TRP A 437 4.26 -13.76 -7.45
N ASN A 438 4.35 -14.25 -8.68
CA ASN A 438 3.41 -15.23 -9.26
C ASN A 438 3.53 -16.64 -8.68
N PHE A 439 4.71 -17.00 -8.14
CA PHE A 439 4.97 -18.31 -7.52
C PHE A 439 5.10 -18.23 -5.99
N ALA A 440 4.77 -17.07 -5.41
CA ALA A 440 4.91 -16.85 -3.98
C ALA A 440 3.86 -17.59 -3.15
N GLY A 441 4.26 -18.07 -1.96
CA GLY A 441 3.41 -18.87 -1.09
C GLY A 441 4.18 -19.44 0.10
N PHE A 442 3.56 -20.38 0.82
CA PHE A 442 4.18 -21.02 1.99
C PHE A 442 4.81 -22.36 1.61
N TYR A 443 6.13 -22.46 1.77
CA TYR A 443 6.95 -23.56 1.30
C TYR A 443 8.11 -23.85 2.27
N PRO A 444 8.80 -25.00 2.15
CA PRO A 444 10.03 -25.23 2.91
C PRO A 444 11.06 -24.14 2.64
N GLN A 445 11.82 -23.75 3.66
CA GLN A 445 12.78 -22.64 3.56
C GLN A 445 13.79 -22.79 2.41
N TRP A 446 14.19 -24.03 2.10
CA TRP A 446 15.16 -24.32 1.05
C TRP A 446 14.60 -24.09 -0.37
N PHE A 447 13.27 -23.99 -0.55
CA PHE A 447 12.66 -23.72 -1.85
C PHE A 447 13.13 -22.40 -2.46
N GLU A 448 13.24 -21.35 -1.63
CA GLU A 448 13.67 -20.04 -2.12
C GLU A 448 15.07 -20.18 -2.75
N ALA A 449 16.01 -20.81 -2.03
CA ALA A 449 17.39 -20.95 -2.48
C ALA A 449 17.49 -21.80 -3.76
N VAL A 450 16.77 -22.93 -3.84
CA VAL A 450 16.74 -23.77 -5.04
C VAL A 450 16.11 -23.03 -6.23
N SER A 451 15.03 -22.27 -6.01
CA SER A 451 14.40 -21.47 -7.06
C SER A 451 15.32 -20.36 -7.59
N MET A 452 16.08 -19.70 -6.70
CA MET A 452 17.06 -18.68 -7.08
C MET A 452 18.21 -19.27 -7.91
N LEU A 453 18.71 -20.45 -7.56
CA LEU A 453 19.73 -21.15 -8.35
C LEU A 453 19.19 -21.56 -9.73
N HIS A 454 18.02 -22.17 -9.76
CA HIS A 454 17.40 -22.64 -11.00
C HIS A 454 17.19 -21.49 -11.99
N SER A 455 16.79 -20.32 -11.52
CA SER A 455 16.63 -19.13 -12.37
C SER A 455 17.94 -18.69 -13.05
N ALA A 456 19.10 -18.96 -12.46
CA ALA A 456 20.40 -18.63 -13.03
C ALA A 456 20.86 -19.68 -14.07
N GLU A 457 20.55 -20.95 -13.84
CA GLU A 457 20.87 -22.04 -14.76
C GLU A 457 20.10 -21.91 -16.08
N GLU A 458 18.80 -21.64 -16.02
CA GLU A 458 17.96 -21.52 -17.23
C GLU A 458 18.35 -20.35 -18.13
N LYS A 459 18.88 -19.27 -17.55
CA LYS A 459 19.12 -18.00 -18.26
C LYS A 459 20.55 -17.81 -18.75
N CYS A 460 21.45 -18.78 -18.52
CA CYS A 460 22.89 -18.69 -18.87
C CYS A 460 23.50 -17.33 -18.50
N ILE A 461 23.17 -16.80 -17.32
CA ILE A 461 23.56 -15.46 -16.88
C ILE A 461 25.10 -15.37 -16.90
N ARG A 462 25.66 -14.33 -17.54
CA ARG A 462 27.11 -14.04 -17.42
C ARG A 462 27.41 -13.82 -15.93
N GLY A 463 28.34 -14.59 -15.36
CA GLY A 463 28.65 -14.54 -13.93
C GLY A 463 27.78 -15.47 -13.07
N HIS A 464 27.29 -16.58 -13.62
CA HIS A 464 26.58 -17.65 -12.91
C HIS A 464 27.20 -18.03 -11.54
N ASP A 465 28.53 -18.04 -11.43
CA ASP A 465 29.22 -18.32 -10.17
C ASP A 465 29.01 -17.23 -9.12
N ILE A 466 28.94 -15.96 -9.52
CA ILE A 466 28.69 -14.83 -8.62
C ILE A 466 27.27 -14.92 -8.04
N TRP A 467 26.28 -15.33 -8.85
CA TRP A 467 24.92 -15.49 -8.33
C TRP A 467 24.80 -16.66 -7.35
N LYS A 468 25.53 -17.76 -7.57
CA LYS A 468 25.61 -18.86 -6.61
C LYS A 468 26.17 -18.40 -5.26
N ASP A 469 27.21 -17.57 -5.28
CA ASP A 469 27.77 -16.98 -4.07
C ASP A 469 26.73 -16.09 -3.36
N ILE A 470 26.00 -15.26 -4.11
CA ILE A 470 24.93 -14.41 -3.57
C ILE A 470 23.80 -15.25 -2.96
N VAL A 471 23.34 -16.30 -3.63
CA VAL A 471 22.32 -17.20 -3.08
C VAL A 471 22.78 -17.79 -1.75
N THR A 472 24.03 -18.26 -1.71
CA THR A 472 24.62 -18.80 -0.47
C THR A 472 24.67 -17.74 0.64
N GLU A 473 25.01 -16.49 0.32
CA GLU A 473 25.12 -15.39 1.28
C GLU A 473 23.76 -14.84 1.76
N VAL A 474 22.71 -14.92 0.93
CA VAL A 474 21.37 -14.38 1.18
C VAL A 474 20.48 -15.41 1.86
N VAL A 475 20.48 -16.65 1.37
CA VAL A 475 19.48 -17.66 1.69
C VAL A 475 20.05 -18.83 2.49
N GLY A 476 21.37 -19.07 2.37
CA GLY A 476 22.10 -20.24 2.87
C GLY A 476 22.49 -21.18 1.73
N ASP A 477 23.41 -22.12 1.99
CA ASP A 477 23.86 -23.13 1.01
C ASP A 477 22.76 -24.17 0.74
N PRO A 478 22.22 -24.24 -0.49
CA PRO A 478 21.15 -25.17 -0.83
C PRO A 478 21.64 -26.40 -1.61
N MET A 479 22.95 -26.64 -1.76
CA MET A 479 23.47 -27.58 -2.76
C MET A 479 22.87 -28.99 -2.63
N GLU A 480 22.75 -29.52 -1.41
CA GLU A 480 22.12 -30.84 -1.19
C GLU A 480 20.66 -30.87 -1.68
N HIS A 481 19.88 -29.82 -1.39
CA HIS A 481 18.49 -29.73 -1.81
C HIS A 481 18.36 -29.45 -3.31
N ALA A 482 19.30 -28.71 -3.90
CA ALA A 482 19.33 -28.41 -5.32
C ALA A 482 19.66 -29.67 -6.15
N GLU A 483 20.64 -30.46 -5.73
CA GLU A 483 20.97 -31.76 -6.32
C GLU A 483 19.78 -32.72 -6.21
N TRP A 484 19.19 -32.84 -5.02
CA TRP A 484 18.01 -33.67 -4.81
C TRP A 484 16.84 -33.26 -5.72
N MET A 485 16.56 -31.96 -5.83
CA MET A 485 15.51 -31.43 -6.70
C MET A 485 15.83 -31.66 -8.18
N HIS A 486 17.09 -31.47 -8.60
CA HIS A 486 17.54 -31.72 -9.97
C HIS A 486 17.28 -33.16 -10.41
N ASP A 487 17.59 -34.14 -9.54
CA ASP A 487 17.45 -35.56 -9.84
C ASP A 487 15.99 -35.99 -9.99
N ILE A 488 15.08 -35.44 -9.18
CA ILE A 488 13.65 -35.76 -9.28
C ILE A 488 12.93 -34.92 -10.34
N ARG A 489 13.50 -33.80 -10.79
CA ARG A 489 12.86 -32.81 -11.67
C ARG A 489 12.19 -33.41 -12.90
N PRO A 490 12.81 -34.35 -13.65
CA PRO A 490 12.18 -34.94 -14.83
C PRO A 490 10.82 -35.57 -14.52
N THR A 491 10.65 -36.15 -13.33
CA THR A 491 9.36 -36.75 -12.95
C THR A 491 8.29 -35.72 -12.70
N LEU A 492 8.62 -34.55 -12.15
CA LEU A 492 7.68 -33.44 -11.92
C LEU A 492 7.00 -33.01 -13.23
N PHE A 493 7.74 -33.09 -14.35
CA PHE A 493 7.23 -32.79 -15.69
C PHE A 493 6.47 -33.94 -16.37
N LEU A 494 6.55 -35.17 -15.84
CA LEU A 494 5.96 -36.35 -16.46
C LEU A 494 4.68 -36.80 -15.77
N TYR A 495 4.65 -36.78 -14.43
CA TYR A 495 3.55 -37.32 -13.64
C TYR A 495 2.66 -36.22 -13.05
N LYS A 496 1.36 -36.50 -12.99
CA LYS A 496 0.38 -35.71 -12.26
C LYS A 496 0.10 -36.41 -10.93
N TYR A 497 0.09 -35.65 -9.84
CA TYR A 497 -0.31 -36.20 -8.54
C TYR A 497 -1.82 -36.11 -8.37
N ASP A 498 -2.45 -37.24 -8.04
CA ASP A 498 -3.90 -37.39 -7.96
C ASP A 498 -4.42 -37.48 -6.50
N GLY A 499 -3.58 -37.16 -5.51
CA GLY A 499 -3.90 -37.23 -4.07
C GLY A 499 -3.62 -38.60 -3.44
N LYS A 500 -3.69 -38.67 -2.10
CA LYS A 500 -3.40 -39.90 -1.33
C LYS A 500 -4.36 -41.08 -1.63
N ASP A 501 -5.53 -40.83 -2.23
CA ASP A 501 -6.65 -41.81 -2.27
C ASP A 501 -7.05 -42.41 -3.64
N LYS A 502 -6.30 -42.22 -4.74
CA LYS A 502 -6.70 -42.78 -6.05
C LYS A 502 -6.04 -44.09 -6.49
N HIS A 503 -5.20 -44.70 -5.66
CA HIS A 503 -4.60 -46.02 -5.97
C HIS A 503 -5.17 -47.17 -5.12
N THR A 504 -6.50 -47.32 -5.12
CA THR A 504 -7.18 -48.57 -4.71
C THR A 504 -8.23 -49.05 -5.71
N SER A 505 -8.07 -48.83 -7.02
CA SER A 505 -8.82 -49.63 -8.00
C SER A 505 -8.18 -49.62 -9.38
N HIS A 506 -7.20 -50.48 -9.63
CA HIS A 506 -7.01 -51.15 -10.92
C HIS A 506 -6.00 -52.30 -10.75
N ARG A 507 -6.49 -53.40 -10.19
CA ARG A 507 -5.99 -54.76 -10.46
C ARG A 507 -7.18 -55.70 -10.54
N LYS A 508 -7.59 -56.02 -11.76
CA LYS A 508 -7.92 -57.37 -12.19
C LYS A 508 -7.43 -57.55 -13.61
#